data_AF-A0A7S2UVA2-F1
#
_entry.id   AF-A0A7S2UVA2-F1
#
_cell.length_a   1.000
_cell.length_b   1.000
_cell.length_c   1.000
_cell.angle_alpha   90.00
_cell.angle_beta   90.00
_cell.angle_gamma   90.00
#
_symmetry.space_group_name_H-M   'P 1'
#
loop_
_entity.id
_entity.type
_entity.pdbx_description
1 polymer ?
#
loop_
_entity_poly.entity_id
_entity_poly.type
_entity_poly.pdbx_seq_one_letter_code
_entity_poly.pdbx_strand_id
1 'polypeptide(L)'
;LAPPDAASSSSSSGGADPVPVLGAKKKVALGTQPIGLSPFRNNGVACVFVAGDRPTVIYSSGGKILYANVNVGDMSWACPFHSELFPDCLALASEGSLLIGTL
;
A
#
# COMPACT_ATOMS: atom_id res chain seq x y z
N LEU A 1 -19.30 -29.36 50.93
CA LEU A 1 -17.95 -28.78 50.70
C LEU A 1 -18.07 -27.76 49.56
N ALA A 2 -17.87 -26.48 49.87
CA ALA A 2 -17.47 -25.40 48.94
C ALA A 2 -16.04 -24.94 49.37
N PRO A 3 -15.27 -24.05 48.68
CA PRO A 3 -15.43 -23.29 47.42
C PRO A 3 -14.17 -23.51 46.49
N PRO A 4 -13.62 -22.64 45.59
CA PRO A 4 -13.54 -21.17 45.57
C PRO A 4 -14.08 -20.45 44.31
N ASP A 5 -14.79 -19.35 44.56
CA ASP A 5 -14.84 -18.16 43.71
C ASP A 5 -13.42 -17.68 43.36
N ALA A 6 -13.09 -17.55 42.07
CA ALA A 6 -12.16 -16.55 41.52
C ALA A 6 -11.90 -16.82 40.01
N ALA A 7 -12.61 -16.10 39.14
CA ALA A 7 -12.06 -15.70 37.85
C ALA A 7 -12.68 -14.36 37.45
N SER A 8 -12.10 -13.33 38.05
CA SER A 8 -11.96 -11.96 37.57
C SER A 8 -12.56 -11.66 36.20
N SER A 9 -13.56 -10.78 36.24
CA SER A 9 -13.89 -9.80 35.21
C SER A 9 -12.66 -9.31 34.43
N SER A 10 -12.58 -9.63 33.14
CA SER A 10 -11.84 -8.81 32.18
C SER A 10 -12.86 -8.13 31.28
N SER A 11 -13.33 -6.96 31.73
CA SER A 11 -13.93 -5.96 30.85
C SER A 11 -12.90 -5.60 29.80
N SER A 12 -12.96 -6.23 28.62
CA SER A 12 -12.30 -5.68 27.44
C SER A 12 -13.08 -4.42 27.09
N SER A 13 -12.65 -3.30 27.67
CA SER A 13 -12.99 -1.98 27.17
C SER A 13 -12.63 -1.99 25.69
N GLY A 14 -13.64 -2.11 24.82
CA GLY A 14 -13.51 -1.90 23.40
C GLY A 14 -13.10 -0.46 23.22
N GLY A 15 -11.79 -0.22 23.22
CA GLY A 15 -11.21 1.02 22.76
C GLY A 15 -11.73 1.18 21.35
N ALA A 16 -12.57 2.18 21.14
CA ALA A 16 -12.88 2.64 19.80
C ALA A 16 -11.55 3.12 19.24
N ASP A 17 -10.90 2.27 18.44
CA ASP A 17 -9.79 2.70 17.61
C ASP A 17 -10.29 3.94 16.86
N PRO A 18 -9.56 5.06 16.89
CA PRO A 18 -9.96 6.23 16.13
C PRO A 18 -9.98 5.83 14.66
N VAL A 19 -11.19 5.62 14.12
CA VAL A 19 -11.39 5.39 12.69
C VAL A 19 -10.72 6.58 12.01
N PRO A 20 -9.66 6.36 11.21
CA PRO A 20 -8.95 7.45 10.58
C PRO A 20 -9.96 8.22 9.75
N VAL A 21 -10.26 9.46 10.18
CA VAL A 21 -11.26 10.30 9.54
C VAL A 21 -10.69 10.65 8.17
N LEU A 22 -11.22 10.01 7.13
CA LEU A 22 -10.89 10.32 5.75
C LEU A 22 -11.24 11.80 5.51
N GLY A 23 -10.21 12.65 5.39
CA GLY A 23 -10.36 14.08 5.19
C GLY A 23 -10.85 14.45 3.79
N ALA A 24 -10.39 15.59 3.28
CA ALA A 24 -10.82 16.13 1.98
C ALA A 24 -10.62 15.13 0.83
N LYS A 25 -11.72 14.79 0.14
CA LYS A 25 -11.71 13.93 -1.05
C LYS A 25 -10.97 14.62 -2.18
N LYS A 26 -9.87 14.03 -2.64
CA LYS A 26 -9.14 14.47 -3.83
C LYS A 26 -9.35 13.46 -4.97
N LYS A 27 -9.76 13.95 -6.14
CA LYS A 27 -9.87 13.16 -7.37
C LYS A 27 -8.76 13.57 -8.32
N VAL A 28 -8.02 12.60 -8.83
CA VAL A 28 -6.97 12.78 -9.85
C VAL A 28 -7.21 11.73 -10.94
N ALA A 29 -7.07 12.13 -12.20
CA ALA A 29 -7.07 11.21 -13.32
C ALA A 29 -5.63 10.75 -13.59
N LEU A 30 -5.38 9.45 -13.43
CA LEU A 30 -4.06 8.84 -13.61
C LEU A 30 -3.93 8.08 -14.92
N GLY A 31 -4.96 8.05 -15.75
CA GLY A 31 -4.98 7.23 -16.95
C GLY A 31 -6.36 7.15 -17.60
N THR A 32 -6.42 6.41 -18.71
CA THR A 32 -7.64 6.13 -19.47
C THR A 32 -8.11 4.68 -19.37
N GLN A 33 -7.20 3.77 -19.00
CA GLN A 33 -7.46 2.35 -18.79
C GLN A 33 -7.70 2.03 -17.30
N PRO A 34 -8.32 0.87 -16.97
CA PRO A 34 -8.41 0.42 -15.58
C PRO A 34 -7.02 0.31 -14.96
N ILE A 35 -6.85 0.93 -13.80
CA ILE A 35 -5.58 0.99 -13.08
C ILE A 35 -5.58 0.01 -11.90
N GLY A 36 -4.42 -0.63 -11.66
CA GLY A 36 -4.13 -1.40 -10.46
C GLY A 36 -3.43 -0.53 -9.42
N LEU A 37 -3.81 -0.65 -8.14
CA LEU A 37 -3.14 0.06 -7.05
C LEU A 37 -2.45 -0.95 -6.14
N SER A 38 -1.15 -0.80 -5.97
CA SER A 38 -0.33 -1.73 -5.21
C SER A 38 0.47 -0.97 -4.15
N PRO A 39 0.11 -1.11 -2.86
CA PRO A 39 0.88 -0.50 -1.79
C PRO A 39 2.22 -1.21 -1.64
N PHE A 40 3.28 -0.44 -1.41
CA PHE A 40 4.61 -0.95 -1.13
C PHE A 40 5.34 0.02 -0.18
N ARG A 41 6.48 -0.42 0.34
CA ARG A 41 7.35 0.43 1.14
C ARG A 41 8.63 0.69 0.37
N ASN A 42 9.02 1.95 0.27
CA ASN A 42 10.31 2.35 -0.27
C ASN A 42 11.11 3.03 0.85
N ASN A 43 12.22 2.45 1.28
CA ASN A 43 13.07 2.99 2.35
C ASN A 43 12.28 3.38 3.63
N GLY A 44 11.30 2.54 4.02
CA GLY A 44 10.44 2.79 5.17
C GLY A 44 9.27 3.75 4.95
N VAL A 45 9.16 4.39 3.79
CA VAL A 45 8.04 5.26 3.42
C VAL A 45 6.95 4.44 2.74
N ALA A 46 5.69 4.63 3.16
CA ALA A 46 4.54 4.01 2.51
C ALA A 46 4.23 4.71 1.17
N CYS A 47 4.33 3.95 0.09
CA CYS A 47 4.08 4.38 -1.27
C CYS A 47 3.02 3.49 -1.91
N VAL A 48 2.40 3.98 -2.98
CA VAL A 48 1.44 3.21 -3.78
C VAL A 48 1.86 3.30 -5.24
N PHE A 49 2.11 2.15 -5.85
CA PHE A 49 2.34 2.07 -7.27
C PHE A 49 1.00 1.95 -8.00
N VAL A 50 0.84 2.69 -9.08
CA VAL A 50 -0.32 2.67 -9.94
C VAL A 50 0.07 2.03 -11.26
N ALA A 51 -0.38 0.81 -11.47
CA ALA A 51 -0.23 0.08 -12.73
C ALA A 51 -1.34 0.54 -13.70
N GLY A 52 -1.01 0.77 -14.97
CA GLY A 52 -1.92 1.25 -16.00
C GLY A 52 -1.19 1.76 -17.22
N ASP A 53 -1.89 2.55 -18.04
CA ASP A 53 -1.35 3.24 -19.23
C ASP A 53 -0.35 4.37 -18.90
N ARG A 54 -0.43 4.91 -17.67
CA ARG A 54 0.52 5.89 -17.13
C ARG A 54 1.00 5.47 -15.75
N PRO A 55 2.00 4.58 -15.69
CA PRO A 55 2.56 4.10 -14.44
C PRO A 55 2.98 5.27 -13.55
N THR A 56 2.43 5.32 -12.34
CA THR A 56 2.65 6.45 -11.41
C THR A 56 2.89 5.95 -10.00
N VAL A 57 3.83 6.56 -9.28
CA VAL A 57 4.04 6.34 -7.85
C VAL A 57 3.38 7.45 -7.07
N ILE A 58 2.52 7.09 -6.15
CA ILE A 58 1.89 7.99 -5.20
C ILE A 58 2.61 7.83 -3.86
N TYR A 59 3.05 8.94 -3.30
CA TYR A 59 3.63 8.95 -1.96
C TYR A 59 3.25 10.23 -1.22
N SER A 60 3.31 10.16 0.11
CA SER A 60 3.07 11.31 0.97
C SER A 60 4.40 11.87 1.42
N SER A 61 4.63 13.16 1.18
CA SER A 61 5.81 13.88 1.68
C SER A 61 5.39 15.24 2.23
N GLY A 62 5.81 15.56 3.45
CA GLY A 62 5.49 16.84 4.11
C GLY A 62 3.99 17.14 4.23
N GLY A 63 3.15 16.10 4.40
CA GLY A 63 1.70 16.24 4.48
C GLY A 63 0.99 16.46 3.14
N LYS A 64 1.71 16.35 2.01
CA LYS A 64 1.16 16.47 0.66
C LYS A 64 1.28 15.15 -0.09
N ILE A 65 0.23 14.80 -0.83
CA ILE A 65 0.22 13.65 -1.74
C ILE A 65 0.85 14.07 -3.07
N LEU A 66 1.95 13.42 -3.42
CA LEU A 66 2.72 13.63 -4.63
C LEU A 66 2.50 12.46 -5.59
N TYR A 67 2.57 12.75 -6.89
CA TYR A 67 2.38 11.80 -7.98
C TYR A 67 3.62 11.88 -8.88
N ALA A 68 4.43 10.82 -8.91
CA ALA A 68 5.62 10.73 -9.73
C ALA A 68 5.40 9.76 -10.89
N ASN A 69 5.49 10.24 -12.13
CA ASN A 69 5.39 9.38 -13.30
C ASN A 69 6.61 8.46 -13.37
N VAL A 70 6.39 7.19 -13.69
CA VAL A 70 7.44 6.19 -13.81
C VAL A 70 7.73 5.96 -15.29
N ASN A 71 9.00 5.78 -15.63
CA ASN A 71 9.44 5.56 -17.00
C ASN A 71 9.49 4.07 -17.36
N VAL A 72 8.40 3.36 -17.06
CA VAL A 72 8.19 1.95 -17.45
C VAL A 72 7.04 1.87 -18.45
N GLY A 73 7.03 0.82 -19.27
CA GLY A 73 5.94 0.58 -20.22
C GLY A 73 4.61 0.26 -19.52
N ASP A 74 3.61 -0.09 -20.33
CA ASP A 74 2.28 -0.46 -19.82
C ASP A 74 2.38 -1.66 -18.86
N MET A 75 2.08 -1.40 -17.59
CA MET A 75 2.09 -2.40 -16.52
C MET A 75 0.66 -2.74 -16.16
N SER A 76 0.32 -4.02 -16.18
CA SER A 76 -1.02 -4.49 -15.82
C SER A 76 -1.10 -4.87 -14.33
N TRP A 77 0.01 -5.37 -13.77
CA TRP A 77 0.06 -5.79 -12.37
C TRP A 77 1.32 -5.29 -11.68
N ALA A 78 1.18 -5.00 -10.39
CA ALA A 78 2.28 -4.67 -9.51
C ALA A 78 2.07 -5.37 -8.17
N CYS A 79 3.13 -5.86 -7.55
CA CYS A 79 3.08 -6.37 -6.19
C CYS A 79 4.39 -6.09 -5.44
N PRO A 80 4.31 -5.86 -4.12
CA PRO A 80 5.50 -5.82 -3.28
C PRO A 80 6.21 -7.18 -3.32
N PHE A 81 7.53 -7.14 -3.57
CA PHE A 81 8.39 -8.31 -3.63
C PHE A 81 9.60 -8.10 -2.72
N HIS A 82 9.59 -8.73 -1.56
CA HIS A 82 10.69 -8.67 -0.60
C HIS A 82 11.39 -10.04 -0.55
N SER A 83 12.68 -10.07 -0.87
CA SER A 83 13.51 -11.28 -0.83
C SER A 83 14.92 -10.95 -0.32
N GLU A 84 15.68 -11.93 0.17
CA GLU A 84 17.04 -11.73 0.69
C GLU A 84 17.99 -11.13 -0.34
N LEU A 85 17.82 -11.48 -1.62
CA LEU A 85 18.60 -10.92 -2.73
C LEU A 85 18.01 -9.60 -3.29
N PHE A 86 16.77 -9.30 -2.93
CA PHE A 86 15.98 -8.17 -3.46
C PHE A 86 15.16 -7.54 -2.33
N PRO A 87 15.81 -6.84 -1.39
CA PRO A 87 15.13 -6.19 -0.29
C PRO A 87 14.29 -5.01 -0.81
N ASP A 88 13.05 -4.92 -0.34
CA ASP A 88 12.11 -3.82 -0.62
C ASP A 88 11.88 -3.53 -2.11
N CYS A 89 11.94 -4.58 -2.93
CA CYS A 89 11.62 -4.52 -4.35
C CYS A 89 10.11 -4.58 -4.62
N LEU A 90 9.77 -4.31 -5.87
CA LEU A 90 8.48 -4.53 -6.49
C LEU A 90 8.64 -5.49 -7.65
N ALA A 91 7.69 -6.41 -7.79
CA ALA A 91 7.51 -7.17 -9.01
C ALA A 91 6.38 -6.52 -9.82
N LEU A 92 6.69 -6.20 -11.06
CA LEU A 92 5.80 -5.56 -12.00
C LEU A 92 5.63 -6.49 -13.21
N ALA A 93 4.40 -6.79 -13.56
CA ALA A 93 4.09 -7.68 -14.68
C ALA A 93 3.35 -6.93 -15.78
N SER A 94 3.78 -7.18 -17.02
CA SER A 94 3.11 -6.75 -18.24
C SER A 94 2.68 -7.97 -19.06
N GLU A 95 2.02 -7.73 -20.19
CA GLU A 95 1.81 -8.78 -21.19
C GLU A 95 3.17 -9.25 -21.75
N GLY A 96 3.62 -10.42 -21.30
CA GLY A 96 4.84 -11.07 -21.80
C GLY A 96 6.15 -10.71 -21.08
N SER A 97 6.13 -9.86 -20.04
CA SER A 97 7.34 -9.58 -19.26
C SER A 97 7.07 -9.46 -17.76
N LEU A 98 8.06 -9.86 -16.96
CA LEU A 98 8.07 -9.67 -15.51
C LEU A 98 9.36 -8.94 -15.14
N LEU A 99 9.21 -7.82 -14.45
CA LEU A 99 10.30 -6.97 -14.01
C LEU A 99 10.32 -6.97 -12.49
N ILE A 100 11.49 -7.21 -11.91
CA ILE A 100 11.71 -7.10 -10.46
C ILE A 100 12.71 -5.98 -10.25
N GLY A 101 12.37 -4.99 -9.44
CA GLY A 101 13.25 -3.86 -9.17
C GLY A 101 12.77 -2.97 -8.04
N THR A 102 13.62 -2.05 -7.64
CA THR A 102 13.30 -0.97 -6.69
C THR A 102 12.90 0.28 -7.45
N LEU A 103 12.17 1.19 -6.79
CA LEU A 103 11.77 2.49 -7.34
C LEU A 103 12.57 3.64 -6.75
#